data_AF-A0A966NX87-F1
#
_entry.id   AF-A0A966NX87-F1
#
_cell.length_a   1.000
_cell.length_b   1.000
_cell.length_c   1.000
_cell.angle_alpha   90.00
_cell.angle_beta   90.00
_cell.angle_gamma   90.00
#
_symmetry.space_group_name_H-M   'P 1'
#
loop_
_entity.id
_entity.type
_entity.pdbx_description
1 polymer ?
#
loop_
_entity_poly.entity_id
_entity_poly.type
_entity_poly.pdbx_seq_one_letter_code
_entity_poly.pdbx_strand_id
1 'polypeptide(L)'
;MSARPLTLAQKVWDRHVVTANPGEPELLYIDLHLVHEVTSPQAFDGLRINGRGVRRPDLTVATEDHNVPTADIHLPVADPISARQLEVLRANADEFGITLYPMGDPRQGIVHVIGPEQGRTLPGMTIVCGDSHTSTHGAFGALAFGIGTSEVEHVLATQTLPQSRPKWMSVTVDGTLDPSVTAKDIVLAIIGKIGTGGGIGHVIE
;
A
#
# COMPACT_ATOMS: atom_id res chain seq x y z
N MET A 1 -21.53 -23.27 -21.19
CA MET A 1 -20.50 -23.69 -20.22
C MET A 1 -20.53 -22.67 -19.10
N SER A 2 -20.78 -23.06 -17.85
CA SER A 2 -20.69 -22.13 -16.72
C SER A 2 -19.25 -21.63 -16.65
N ALA A 3 -19.04 -20.31 -16.59
CA ALA A 3 -17.73 -19.74 -16.38
C ALA A 3 -17.10 -20.35 -15.11
N ARG A 4 -15.79 -20.64 -15.16
CA ARG A 4 -15.06 -21.19 -14.01
C ARG A 4 -15.20 -20.21 -12.84
N PRO A 5 -15.52 -20.68 -11.62
CA PRO A 5 -15.55 -19.80 -10.46
C PRO A 5 -14.18 -19.13 -10.26
N LEU A 6 -14.20 -17.83 -9.97
CA LEU A 6 -13.02 -17.01 -9.69
C LEU A 6 -12.90 -16.77 -8.19
N THR A 7 -11.66 -16.74 -7.68
CA THR A 7 -11.37 -16.28 -6.30
C THR A 7 -11.66 -14.79 -6.14
N LEU A 8 -11.66 -14.28 -4.91
CA LEU A 8 -11.82 -12.84 -4.69
C LEU A 8 -10.68 -12.07 -5.36
N ALA A 9 -9.44 -12.49 -5.13
CA ALA A 9 -8.27 -11.85 -5.71
C ALA A 9 -8.30 -11.82 -7.25
N GLN A 10 -8.75 -12.90 -7.89
CA GLN A 10 -8.93 -12.94 -9.35
C GLN A 10 -9.98 -11.95 -9.84
N LYS A 11 -11.14 -11.87 -9.17
CA LYS A 11 -12.20 -10.91 -9.54
C LYS A 11 -11.73 -9.48 -9.43
N VAL A 12 -11.00 -9.15 -8.36
CA VAL A 12 -10.43 -7.81 -8.18
C VAL A 12 -9.40 -7.56 -9.27
N TRP A 13 -8.42 -8.44 -9.46
CA TRP A 13 -7.41 -8.30 -10.51
C TRP A 13 -8.03 -8.05 -11.89
N ASP A 14 -8.91 -8.94 -12.35
CA ASP A 14 -9.50 -8.89 -13.69
C ASP A 14 -10.31 -7.60 -13.93
N ARG A 15 -10.89 -7.00 -12.88
CA ARG A 15 -11.62 -5.74 -12.97
C ARG A 15 -10.72 -4.52 -13.16
N HIS A 16 -9.45 -4.59 -12.73
CA HIS A 16 -8.52 -3.44 -12.78
C HIS A 16 -7.50 -3.53 -13.91
N VAL A 17 -7.52 -4.59 -14.74
CA VAL A 17 -6.68 -4.66 -15.94
C VAL A 17 -7.10 -3.57 -16.92
N VAL A 18 -6.20 -2.62 -17.17
CA VAL A 18 -6.35 -1.57 -18.19
C VAL A 18 -5.94 -2.09 -19.56
N THR A 19 -4.82 -2.81 -19.63
CA THR A 19 -4.37 -3.51 -20.84
C THR A 19 -3.57 -4.76 -20.48
N ALA A 20 -3.62 -5.75 -21.35
CA ALA A 20 -2.86 -6.99 -21.23
C ALA A 20 -2.31 -7.38 -22.61
N ASN A 21 -0.98 -7.37 -22.75
CA ASN A 21 -0.29 -7.79 -23.96
C ASN A 21 0.31 -9.19 -23.77
N PRO A 22 0.29 -10.06 -24.80
CA PRO A 22 0.90 -11.38 -24.70
C PRO A 22 2.39 -11.30 -24.33
N GLY A 23 2.77 -11.94 -23.23
CA GLY A 23 4.17 -12.02 -22.79
C GLY A 23 4.68 -10.83 -21.96
N GLU A 24 3.82 -9.84 -21.68
CA GLU A 24 4.14 -8.67 -20.86
C GLU A 24 3.34 -8.70 -19.54
N PRO A 25 3.83 -8.03 -18.47
CA PRO A 25 3.02 -7.76 -17.28
C PRO A 25 1.69 -7.07 -17.64
N GLU A 26 0.63 -7.39 -16.90
CA GLU A 26 -0.67 -6.74 -17.07
C GLU A 26 -0.62 -5.34 -16.45
N LEU A 27 -1.17 -4.33 -17.12
CA LEU A 27 -1.22 -2.97 -16.59
C LEU A 27 -2.47 -2.83 -15.71
N LEU A 28 -2.27 -2.66 -14.41
CA LEU A 28 -3.37 -2.49 -13.45
C LEU A 28 -3.66 -1.02 -13.19
N TYR A 29 -4.94 -0.66 -13.08
CA TYR A 29 -5.36 0.59 -12.47
C TYR A 29 -5.20 0.52 -10.95
N ILE A 30 -4.77 1.62 -10.32
CA ILE A 30 -4.59 1.73 -8.88
C ILE A 30 -5.69 2.63 -8.30
N ASP A 31 -6.52 2.12 -7.38
CA ASP A 31 -7.62 2.90 -6.77
C ASP A 31 -7.14 3.81 -5.63
N LEU A 32 -6.11 3.41 -4.89
CA LEU A 32 -5.54 4.18 -3.80
C LEU A 32 -4.03 4.03 -3.74
N HIS A 33 -3.33 5.16 -3.69
CA HIS A 33 -1.88 5.20 -3.47
C HIS A 33 -1.61 5.88 -2.13
N LEU A 34 -1.07 5.10 -1.19
CA LEU A 34 -0.60 5.65 0.08
C LEU A 34 0.89 5.94 -0.03
N VAL A 35 1.33 7.04 0.59
CA VAL A 35 2.73 7.44 0.60
C VAL A 35 3.16 7.92 1.99
N HIS A 36 4.45 7.80 2.28
CA HIS A 36 5.06 8.22 3.54
C HIS A 36 6.48 8.76 3.27
N GLU A 37 7.10 9.35 4.28
CA GLU A 37 8.30 10.17 4.19
C GLU A 37 9.59 9.41 3.84
N VAL A 38 9.59 8.07 3.89
CA VAL A 38 10.82 7.28 3.70
C VAL A 38 11.06 6.96 2.23
N THR A 39 10.04 6.47 1.52
CA THR A 39 10.21 5.93 0.16
C THR A 39 9.67 6.84 -0.94
N SER A 40 8.77 7.76 -0.61
CA SER A 40 8.13 8.65 -1.60
C SER A 40 8.94 9.88 -2.06
N PRO A 41 9.85 10.50 -1.26
CA PRO A 41 10.54 11.72 -1.67
C PRO A 41 11.24 11.65 -3.03
N GLN A 42 11.95 10.55 -3.27
CA GLN A 42 12.70 10.32 -4.52
C GLN A 42 11.77 10.18 -5.73
N ALA A 43 10.57 9.65 -5.54
CA ALA A 43 9.58 9.53 -6.61
C ALA A 43 9.09 10.91 -7.07
N PHE A 44 8.83 11.83 -6.14
CA PHE A 44 8.46 13.21 -6.47
C PHE A 44 9.58 13.97 -7.19
N ASP A 45 10.83 13.76 -6.79
CA ASP A 45 11.99 14.32 -7.52
C ASP A 45 12.06 13.81 -8.96
N GLY A 46 11.79 12.52 -9.17
CA GLY A 46 11.68 11.92 -10.50
C GLY A 46 10.61 12.59 -11.37
N LEU A 47 9.43 12.89 -10.81
CA LEU A 47 8.40 13.65 -11.51
C LEU A 47 8.89 15.04 -11.91
N ARG A 48 9.51 15.77 -10.97
CA ARG A 48 9.99 17.14 -11.19
C ARG A 48 11.06 17.21 -12.27
N ILE A 49 12.05 16.31 -12.22
CA ILE A 49 13.13 16.22 -13.22
C ILE A 49 12.56 15.96 -14.63
N ASN A 50 11.50 15.17 -14.72
CA ASN A 50 10.86 14.83 -15.98
C ASN A 50 9.72 15.78 -16.39
N GLY A 51 9.47 16.86 -15.64
CA GLY A 51 8.40 17.81 -15.90
C GLY A 51 6.99 17.20 -15.83
N ARG A 52 6.78 16.22 -14.94
CA ARG A 52 5.51 15.50 -14.74
C ARG A 52 4.81 15.98 -13.47
N GLY A 53 3.48 15.91 -13.47
CA GLY A 53 2.66 16.08 -12.27
C GLY A 53 2.13 14.75 -11.74
N VAL A 54 1.45 14.80 -10.59
CA VAL A 54 0.69 13.65 -10.07
C VAL A 54 -0.63 13.51 -10.83
N ARG A 55 -0.92 12.30 -11.34
CA ARG A 55 -2.07 12.03 -12.21
C ARG A 55 -3.41 12.07 -11.48
N ARG A 56 -3.48 11.54 -10.25
CA ARG A 56 -4.67 11.58 -9.39
C ARG A 56 -4.30 11.98 -7.96
N PRO A 57 -4.13 13.29 -7.71
CA PRO A 57 -3.85 13.79 -6.37
C PRO A 57 -4.94 13.44 -5.37
N ASP A 58 -6.19 13.28 -5.85
CA ASP A 58 -7.36 12.88 -5.07
C ASP A 58 -7.33 11.42 -4.60
N LEU A 59 -6.56 10.57 -5.27
CA LEU A 59 -6.35 9.16 -4.92
C LEU A 59 -4.97 8.89 -4.28
N THR A 60 -4.20 9.95 -4.01
CA THR A 60 -2.90 9.87 -3.35
C THR A 60 -2.97 10.50 -1.97
N VAL A 61 -2.63 9.74 -0.93
CA VAL A 61 -2.72 10.19 0.46
C VAL A 61 -1.42 9.94 1.18
N ALA A 62 -0.89 10.98 1.80
CA ALA A 62 0.33 10.96 2.58
C ALA A 62 0.05 10.97 4.08
N THR A 63 0.91 10.31 4.85
CA THR A 63 0.99 10.45 6.30
C THR A 63 2.45 10.44 6.72
N GLU A 64 2.70 11.01 7.90
CA GLU A 64 4.00 10.93 8.58
C GLU A 64 3.89 9.87 9.67
N ASP A 65 4.70 8.81 9.61
CA ASP A 65 4.57 7.71 10.59
C ASP A 65 5.86 6.93 10.90
N HIS A 66 6.87 6.93 10.04
CA HIS A 66 8.12 6.17 10.22
C HIS A 66 9.16 6.93 11.05
N ASN A 67 9.22 8.24 10.86
CA ASN A 67 10.23 9.15 11.42
C ASN A 67 9.65 10.08 12.49
N VAL A 68 8.46 9.74 12.99
CA VAL A 68 7.77 10.47 14.05
C VAL A 68 8.31 9.99 15.41
N PRO A 69 8.82 10.88 16.27
CA PRO A 69 9.37 10.48 17.56
C PRO A 69 8.26 9.99 18.50
N THR A 70 8.51 8.87 19.19
CA THR A 70 7.56 8.30 20.17
C THR A 70 7.49 9.11 21.47
N ALA A 71 8.60 9.74 21.86
CA ALA A 71 8.71 10.61 23.03
C ALA A 71 8.86 12.06 22.58
N ASP A 72 8.40 12.99 23.43
CA ASP A 72 8.57 14.43 23.22
C ASP A 72 8.10 14.93 21.84
N ILE A 73 7.01 14.37 21.30
CA ILE A 73 6.46 14.69 19.97
C ILE A 73 6.12 16.18 19.76
N HIS A 74 6.02 16.93 20.85
CA HIS A 74 5.79 18.38 20.86
C HIS A 74 7.06 19.20 20.61
N LEU A 75 8.24 18.57 20.64
CA LEU A 75 9.53 19.16 20.33
C LEU A 75 9.91 18.94 18.86
N PRO A 76 10.83 19.75 18.31
CA PRO A 76 11.41 19.48 17.00
C PRO A 76 12.05 18.09 16.93
N VAL A 77 11.92 17.42 15.77
CA VAL A 77 12.55 16.11 15.53
C VAL A 77 14.07 16.25 15.62
N ALA A 78 14.67 15.59 16.60
CA ALA A 78 16.09 15.76 16.93
C ALA A 78 17.02 15.17 15.87
N ASP A 79 16.62 14.06 15.22
CA ASP A 79 17.39 13.45 14.15
C ASP A 79 17.23 14.27 12.86
N PRO A 80 18.32 14.84 12.31
CA PRO A 80 18.23 15.75 11.17
C PRO A 80 17.81 15.05 9.87
N ILE A 81 18.06 13.74 9.72
CA ILE A 81 17.63 12.99 8.53
C ILE A 81 16.11 12.81 8.57
N SER A 82 15.59 12.40 9.72
CA SER A 82 14.17 12.24 10.01
C SER A 82 13.43 13.56 9.81
N ALA A 83 13.92 14.63 10.41
CA ALA A 83 13.36 15.98 10.23
C ALA A 83 13.32 16.37 8.75
N ARG A 84 14.41 16.12 8.01
CA ARG A 84 14.48 16.44 6.59
C ARG A 84 13.49 15.64 5.76
N GLN A 85 13.30 14.35 6.03
CA GLN A 85 12.34 13.51 5.31
C GLN A 85 10.90 14.01 5.50
N LEU A 86 10.53 14.41 6.72
CA LEU A 86 9.22 14.99 7.03
C LEU A 86 9.01 16.33 6.30
N GLU A 87 10.01 17.23 6.34
CA GLU A 87 9.97 18.49 5.59
C GLU A 87 9.80 18.28 4.08
N VAL A 88 10.52 17.32 3.51
CA VAL A 88 10.44 17.02 2.08
C VAL A 88 9.08 16.44 1.72
N LEU A 89 8.50 15.55 2.54
CA LEU A 89 7.14 15.05 2.31
C LEU A 89 6.12 16.19 2.33
N ARG A 90 6.20 17.10 3.30
CA ARG A 90 5.32 18.28 3.41
C ARG A 90 5.43 19.17 2.17
N ALA A 91 6.65 19.48 1.74
CA ALA A 91 6.90 20.29 0.56
C ALA A 91 6.36 19.62 -0.71
N ASN A 92 6.58 18.31 -0.87
CA ASN A 92 6.05 17.55 -2.00
C ASN A 92 4.51 17.50 -1.98
N ALA A 93 3.91 17.34 -0.80
CA ALA A 93 2.46 17.30 -0.68
C ALA A 93 1.81 18.63 -1.11
N ASP A 94 2.39 19.75 -0.67
CA ASP A 94 1.96 21.09 -1.07
C ASP A 94 2.17 21.34 -2.57
N GLU A 95 3.38 21.05 -3.09
CA GLU A 95 3.73 21.27 -4.50
C GLU A 95 2.85 20.47 -5.47
N PHE A 96 2.58 19.21 -5.16
CA PHE A 96 1.83 18.31 -6.04
C PHE A 96 0.32 18.23 -5.69
N GLY A 97 -0.12 18.96 -4.66
CA GLY A 97 -1.51 19.06 -4.26
C GLY A 97 -2.12 17.74 -3.77
N ILE A 98 -1.33 16.90 -3.09
CA ILE A 98 -1.83 15.65 -2.49
C ILE A 98 -2.23 15.87 -1.04
N THR A 99 -3.18 15.07 -0.54
CA THR A 99 -3.58 15.15 0.87
C THR A 99 -2.45 14.64 1.75
N LEU A 100 -2.06 15.41 2.77
CA LEU A 100 -1.13 14.99 3.81
C LEU A 100 -1.80 15.10 5.19
N TYR A 101 -1.63 14.07 6.01
CA TYR A 101 -1.87 14.12 7.45
C TYR A 101 -0.54 14.27 8.17
N PRO A 102 -0.08 15.50 8.45
CA PRO A 102 1.21 15.73 9.07
C PRO A 102 1.18 15.36 10.56
N MET A 103 2.37 15.29 11.16
CA MET A 103 2.54 15.11 12.60
C MET A 103 1.69 16.12 13.39
N GLY A 104 0.80 15.60 14.25
CA GLY A 104 -0.13 16.39 15.07
C GLY A 104 -1.52 16.61 14.46
N ASP A 105 -1.76 16.20 13.22
CA ASP A 105 -3.13 16.12 12.68
C ASP A 105 -3.89 14.97 13.38
N PRO A 106 -5.14 15.16 13.83
CA PRO A 106 -5.92 14.10 14.48
C PRO A 106 -6.20 12.88 13.58
N ARG A 107 -5.97 12.99 12.28
CA ARG A 107 -6.12 11.91 11.29
C ARG A 107 -4.79 11.23 10.93
N GLN A 108 -3.67 11.74 11.46
CA GLN A 108 -2.36 11.13 11.32
C GLN A 108 -2.32 9.78 12.05
N GLY A 109 -1.59 8.82 11.49
CA GLY A 109 -1.35 7.51 12.09
C GLY A 109 -0.46 6.67 11.20
N ILE A 110 -0.26 5.41 11.58
CA ILE A 110 0.46 4.42 10.77
C ILE A 110 -0.22 4.31 9.40
N VAL A 111 0.55 4.30 8.32
CA VAL A 111 0.05 4.38 6.94
C VAL A 111 -1.04 3.35 6.62
N HIS A 112 -0.91 2.12 7.11
CA HIS A 112 -1.89 1.05 6.87
C HIS A 112 -3.11 1.08 7.81
N VAL A 113 -3.10 1.96 8.80
CA VAL A 113 -4.20 2.18 9.74
C VAL A 113 -5.10 3.33 9.27
N ILE A 114 -4.50 4.42 8.77
CA ILE A 114 -5.24 5.61 8.36
C ILE A 114 -6.20 5.35 7.18
N GLY A 115 -5.85 4.41 6.29
CA GLY A 115 -6.68 4.08 5.12
C GLY A 115 -8.06 3.56 5.53
N PRO A 116 -8.12 2.46 6.32
CA PRO A 116 -9.38 1.95 6.84
C PRO A 116 -10.11 2.90 7.79
N GLU A 117 -9.43 3.53 8.74
CA GLU A 117 -10.07 4.39 9.75
C GLU A 117 -10.80 5.59 9.12
N GLN A 118 -10.31 6.06 7.98
CA GLN A 118 -10.90 7.19 7.26
C GLN A 118 -11.83 6.76 6.12
N GLY A 119 -12.15 5.48 6.00
CA GLY A 119 -13.03 4.95 4.95
C GLY A 119 -12.44 5.04 3.54
N ARG A 120 -11.12 5.13 3.42
CA ARG A 120 -10.42 5.17 2.12
C ARG A 120 -10.12 3.77 1.58
N THR A 121 -9.90 2.81 2.47
CA THR A 121 -9.77 1.40 2.10
C THR A 121 -11.15 0.78 1.98
N LEU A 122 -11.56 0.44 0.76
CA LEU A 122 -12.87 -0.15 0.47
C LEU A 122 -12.74 -1.51 -0.24
N PRO A 123 -13.75 -2.39 -0.12
CA PRO A 123 -13.72 -3.69 -0.75
C PRO A 123 -13.56 -3.62 -2.27
N GLY A 124 -12.72 -4.51 -2.78
CA GLY A 124 -12.44 -4.67 -4.20
C GLY A 124 -11.49 -3.65 -4.80
N MET A 125 -10.83 -2.80 -4.00
CA MET A 125 -9.84 -1.85 -4.52
C MET A 125 -8.50 -2.51 -4.88
N THR A 126 -7.73 -1.88 -5.76
CA THR A 126 -6.27 -2.04 -5.84
C THR A 126 -5.57 -0.95 -5.04
N ILE A 127 -4.71 -1.33 -4.09
CA ILE A 127 -4.05 -0.39 -3.16
C ILE A 127 -2.55 -0.63 -3.14
N VAL A 128 -1.77 0.43 -3.29
CA VAL A 128 -0.30 0.34 -3.27
C VAL A 128 0.30 1.39 -2.35
N CYS A 129 1.48 1.09 -1.82
CA CYS A 129 2.30 2.00 -1.04
C CYS A 129 3.75 1.57 -1.17
N GLY A 130 4.68 2.52 -1.00
CA GLY A 130 6.11 2.25 -0.87
C GLY A 130 6.50 1.53 0.43
N ASP A 131 5.63 0.69 0.99
CA ASP A 131 5.83 -0.06 2.23
C ASP A 131 5.47 -1.54 2.06
N SER A 132 6.23 -2.44 2.69
CA SER A 132 6.07 -3.89 2.53
C SER A 132 4.80 -4.48 3.16
N HIS A 133 4.19 -3.79 4.12
CA HIS A 133 3.01 -4.25 4.88
C HIS A 133 1.67 -3.77 4.29
N THR A 134 1.68 -3.21 3.08
CA THR A 134 0.47 -2.76 2.37
C THR A 134 -0.57 -3.87 2.18
N SER A 135 -0.16 -5.14 2.23
CA SER A 135 -1.07 -6.29 2.24
C SER A 135 -2.09 -6.27 3.39
N THR A 136 -1.87 -5.47 4.44
CA THR A 136 -2.81 -5.24 5.55
C THR A 136 -4.21 -4.86 5.05
N HIS A 137 -4.30 -4.06 3.98
CA HIS A 137 -5.58 -3.65 3.41
C HIS A 137 -6.39 -4.80 2.78
N GLY A 138 -5.76 -5.95 2.55
CA GLY A 138 -6.43 -7.18 2.11
C GLY A 138 -7.50 -7.68 3.07
N ALA A 139 -7.42 -7.32 4.36
CA ALA A 139 -8.47 -7.59 5.35
C ALA A 139 -9.84 -7.00 4.98
N PHE A 140 -9.88 -6.00 4.09
CA PHE A 140 -11.09 -5.36 3.59
C PHE A 140 -11.55 -5.92 2.23
N GLY A 141 -10.93 -7.00 1.74
CA GLY A 141 -11.21 -7.56 0.42
C GLY A 141 -10.64 -6.74 -0.73
N ALA A 142 -9.59 -5.95 -0.47
CA ALA A 142 -8.81 -5.24 -1.48
C ALA A 142 -7.62 -6.11 -1.96
N LEU A 143 -7.15 -5.88 -3.17
CA LEU A 143 -5.87 -6.39 -3.65
C LEU A 143 -4.79 -5.34 -3.37
N ALA A 144 -4.02 -5.55 -2.30
CA ALA A 144 -3.08 -4.54 -1.81
C ALA A 144 -1.66 -5.09 -1.64
N PHE A 145 -0.65 -4.34 -2.10
CA PHE A 145 0.74 -4.79 -2.10
C PHE A 145 1.74 -3.63 -2.09
N GLY A 146 2.91 -3.90 -1.50
CA GLY A 146 4.02 -2.95 -1.45
C GLY A 146 4.71 -2.83 -2.80
N ILE A 147 5.22 -1.63 -3.10
CA ILE A 147 5.89 -1.31 -4.37
C ILE A 147 7.22 -0.59 -4.12
N GLY A 148 8.14 -0.65 -5.09
CA GLY A 148 9.42 0.05 -5.02
C GLY A 148 9.32 1.54 -5.37
N THR A 149 10.36 2.33 -5.07
CA THR A 149 10.39 3.78 -5.37
C THR A 149 10.12 4.11 -6.83
N SER A 150 10.69 3.36 -7.78
CA SER A 150 10.42 3.56 -9.21
C SER A 150 8.96 3.29 -9.58
N GLU A 151 8.31 2.35 -8.90
CA GLU A 151 6.90 2.05 -9.08
C GLU A 151 6.03 3.12 -8.42
N VAL A 152 6.43 3.68 -7.28
CA VAL A 152 5.77 4.85 -6.66
C VAL A 152 5.74 6.01 -7.66
N GLU A 153 6.87 6.35 -8.29
CA GLU A 153 6.92 7.38 -9.34
C GLU A 153 5.97 7.04 -10.49
N HIS A 154 5.98 5.78 -10.94
CA HIS A 154 5.11 5.33 -12.03
C HIS A 154 3.63 5.52 -11.69
N VAL A 155 3.19 5.10 -10.50
CA VAL A 155 1.80 5.25 -10.05
C VAL A 155 1.45 6.74 -9.91
N LEU A 156 2.34 7.56 -9.34
CA LEU A 156 2.11 9.01 -9.28
C LEU A 156 1.93 9.61 -10.69
N ALA A 157 2.74 9.19 -11.67
CA ALA A 157 2.69 9.73 -13.02
C ALA A 157 1.50 9.23 -13.87
N THR A 158 1.00 8.00 -13.62
CA THR A 158 0.06 7.34 -14.55
C THR A 158 -1.23 6.83 -13.90
N GLN A 159 -1.27 6.69 -12.57
CA GLN A 159 -2.29 5.96 -11.81
C GLN A 159 -2.46 4.49 -12.23
N THR A 160 -1.40 3.91 -12.81
CA THR A 160 -1.38 2.51 -13.22
C THR A 160 -0.09 1.85 -12.77
N LEU A 161 -0.02 0.52 -12.82
CA LEU A 161 1.19 -0.20 -12.49
C LEU A 161 1.26 -1.52 -13.28
N PRO A 162 2.35 -1.76 -14.04
CA PRO A 162 2.58 -3.05 -14.67
C PRO A 162 2.86 -4.10 -13.60
N GLN A 163 2.11 -5.20 -13.57
CA GLN A 163 2.30 -6.28 -12.61
C GLN A 163 2.16 -7.65 -13.27
N SER A 164 3.05 -8.57 -12.89
CA SER A 164 2.93 -9.96 -13.28
C SER A 164 1.83 -10.62 -12.47
N ARG A 165 0.93 -11.34 -13.14
CA ARG A 165 -0.17 -12.03 -12.47
C ARG A 165 0.38 -13.05 -11.44
N PRO A 166 0.01 -12.93 -10.15
CA PRO A 166 0.50 -13.84 -9.13
C PRO A 166 -0.21 -15.19 -9.23
N LYS A 167 0.32 -16.16 -8.50
CA LYS A 167 -0.40 -17.39 -8.19
C LYS A 167 -1.37 -17.15 -7.03
N TRP A 168 -2.34 -18.03 -6.87
CA TRP A 168 -3.34 -17.94 -5.82
C TRP A 168 -3.10 -19.06 -4.80
N MET A 169 -2.90 -18.70 -3.54
CA MET A 169 -2.70 -19.64 -2.44
C MET A 169 -3.91 -19.57 -1.52
N SER A 170 -4.58 -20.69 -1.29
CA SER A 170 -5.68 -20.73 -0.32
C SER A 170 -5.18 -21.17 1.05
N VAL A 171 -5.57 -20.45 2.09
CA VAL A 171 -5.37 -20.83 3.50
C VAL A 171 -6.72 -20.88 4.20
N THR A 172 -7.26 -22.09 4.34
CA THR A 172 -8.50 -22.30 5.11
C THR A 172 -8.18 -22.47 6.60
N VAL A 173 -8.79 -21.63 7.43
CA VAL A 173 -8.73 -21.71 8.89
C VAL A 173 -10.12 -22.12 9.39
N ASP A 174 -10.24 -23.36 9.85
CA ASP A 174 -11.50 -23.95 10.32
C ASP A 174 -11.46 -24.24 11.83
N GLY A 175 -12.63 -24.27 12.45
CA GLY A 175 -12.81 -24.63 13.87
C GLY A 175 -13.16 -23.44 14.77
N THR A 176 -13.05 -23.64 16.08
CA THR A 176 -13.28 -22.60 17.09
C THR A 176 -12.00 -22.36 17.86
N LEU A 177 -11.61 -21.10 17.99
CA LEU A 177 -10.41 -20.72 18.72
C LEU A 177 -10.66 -20.82 20.22
N ASP A 178 -9.64 -21.26 20.96
CA ASP A 178 -9.62 -21.10 22.41
C ASP A 178 -9.67 -19.60 22.77
N PRO A 179 -10.35 -19.20 23.86
CA PRO A 179 -10.41 -17.78 24.27
C PRO A 179 -9.06 -17.09 24.46
N SER A 180 -7.97 -17.82 24.70
CA SER A 180 -6.63 -17.25 24.81
C SER A 180 -5.91 -17.08 23.48
N VAL A 181 -6.50 -17.53 22.36
CA VAL A 181 -5.89 -17.51 21.02
C VAL A 181 -6.42 -16.32 20.23
N THR A 182 -5.52 -15.60 19.57
CA THR A 182 -5.81 -14.38 18.81
C THR A 182 -5.50 -14.54 17.32
N ALA A 183 -5.88 -13.55 16.51
CA ALA A 183 -5.51 -13.48 15.09
C ALA A 183 -3.99 -13.51 14.88
N LYS A 184 -3.20 -12.97 15.82
CA LYS A 184 -1.74 -13.00 15.78
C LYS A 184 -1.22 -14.44 15.86
N ASP A 185 -1.81 -15.27 16.71
CA ASP A 185 -1.40 -16.67 16.88
C ASP A 185 -1.70 -17.47 15.60
N ILE A 186 -2.83 -17.21 14.96
CA ILE A 186 -3.20 -17.85 13.68
C ILE A 186 -2.20 -17.51 12.58
N VAL A 187 -1.91 -16.22 12.36
CA VAL A 187 -0.96 -15.82 11.29
C VAL A 187 0.45 -16.34 11.58
N LEU A 188 0.88 -16.37 12.85
CA LEU A 188 2.16 -16.98 13.23
C LEU A 188 2.19 -18.49 12.98
N ALA A 189 1.09 -19.21 13.25
CA ALA A 189 1.00 -20.64 12.95
C ALA A 189 1.04 -20.92 11.44
N ILE A 190 0.38 -20.08 10.63
CA ILE A 190 0.44 -20.15 9.16
C ILE A 190 1.88 -19.94 8.68
N ILE A 191 2.55 -18.87 9.13
CA ILE A 191 3.95 -18.57 8.80
C ILE A 191 4.86 -19.71 9.25
N GLY A 192 4.65 -20.28 10.43
CA GLY A 192 5.40 -21.43 10.92
C GLY A 192 5.26 -22.67 10.03
N LYS A 193 4.11 -22.83 9.36
CA LYS A 193 3.84 -23.95 8.45
C LYS A 193 4.41 -23.75 7.04
N ILE A 194 4.27 -22.54 6.48
CA ILE A 194 4.69 -22.26 5.10
C ILE A 194 6.13 -21.72 5.01
N GLY A 195 6.70 -21.28 6.14
CA GLY A 195 8.00 -20.63 6.23
C GLY A 195 7.98 -19.19 5.73
N THR A 196 9.07 -18.45 5.95
CA THR A 196 9.20 -17.03 5.56
C THR A 196 9.12 -16.80 4.05
N GLY A 197 9.46 -17.81 3.24
CA GLY A 197 9.38 -17.76 1.78
C GLY A 197 8.15 -18.44 1.18
N GLY A 198 7.25 -19.01 1.99
CA GLY A 198 6.15 -19.84 1.49
C GLY A 198 5.16 -19.11 0.59
N GLY A 199 4.95 -17.81 0.82
CA GLY A 199 4.03 -16.97 0.05
C GLY A 199 4.64 -16.30 -1.20
N ILE A 200 5.91 -16.54 -1.53
CA ILE A 200 6.58 -15.84 -2.64
C ILE A 200 5.80 -16.07 -3.95
N GLY A 201 5.47 -14.98 -4.65
CA GLY A 201 4.74 -15.00 -5.92
C GLY A 201 3.27 -15.38 -5.82
N HIS A 202 2.69 -15.40 -4.61
CA HIS A 202 1.29 -15.72 -4.38
C HIS A 202 0.55 -14.56 -3.72
N VAL A 203 -0.74 -14.42 -4.05
CA VAL A 203 -1.72 -13.79 -3.16
C VAL A 203 -2.31 -14.89 -2.28
N ILE A 204 -2.30 -14.66 -0.96
CA ILE A 204 -2.88 -15.57 0.03
C ILE A 204 -4.33 -15.16 0.28
N GLU A 205 -5.26 -16.10 0.07
CA GLU A 205 -6.70 -15.97 0.31
C GLU A 205 -7.20 -16.99 1.35
#